data_AF-A0A843TZS9-F1
#
_entry.id   AF-A0A843TZS9-F1
#
_cell.length_a   1.000
_cell.length_b   1.000
_cell.length_c   1.000
_cell.angle_alpha   90.00
_cell.angle_beta   90.00
_cell.angle_gamma   90.00
#
_symmetry.space_group_name_H-M   'P 1'
#
loop_
_entity.id
_entity.type
_entity.pdbx_description
1 polymer ?
#
loop_
_entity_poly.entity_id
_entity_poly.type
_entity_poly.pdbx_seq_one_letter_code
_entity_poly.pdbx_strand_id
1 'polypeptide(L)'
;MEELQELHSALEEAKADIVGLWALRFLINQELLSISFEKSMYVSFLAGCFRSVRFGLEEAHGKGQALQFNWLFEKGAFLCEPDGTFYVNFSKVEGAVEDLSREILTIQARGDKSAAKALLEKYGRMTPQLHDALRKLEQIQVPVDIAPVFHLPEKIWDEVH
;
A
#
# COMPACT_ATOMS: atom_id res chain seq x y z
N MET A 1 -13.79 16.68 -5.00
CA MET A 1 -12.38 16.51 -4.60
C MET A 1 -12.00 17.33 -3.37
N GLU A 2 -12.68 18.43 -3.05
CA GLU A 2 -12.36 19.28 -1.86
C GLU A 2 -13.01 18.80 -0.54
N GLU A 3 -13.82 17.73 -0.58
CA GLU A 3 -14.62 17.32 0.57
C GLU A 3 -13.83 16.54 1.63
N LEU A 4 -12.80 15.77 1.30
CA LEU A 4 -12.16 14.86 2.28
C LEU A 4 -11.04 15.50 3.14
N GLN A 5 -10.61 16.74 2.87
CA GLN A 5 -9.57 17.45 3.64
C GLN A 5 -8.32 16.58 3.92
N GLU A 6 -7.79 16.58 5.15
CA GLU A 6 -6.58 15.83 5.56
C GLU A 6 -6.70 14.30 5.38
N LEU A 7 -7.92 13.76 5.33
CA LEU A 7 -8.18 12.33 5.09
C LEU A 7 -8.04 11.96 3.61
N HIS A 8 -8.13 12.93 2.70
CA HIS A 8 -8.11 12.71 1.26
C HIS A 8 -6.81 12.02 0.84
N SER A 9 -5.66 12.55 1.27
CA SER A 9 -4.36 12.06 0.79
C SER A 9 -4.16 10.57 1.07
N ALA A 10 -4.38 10.11 2.31
CA ALA A 10 -4.19 8.71 2.64
C ALA A 10 -5.18 7.76 1.93
N LEU A 11 -6.43 8.21 1.75
CA LEU A 11 -7.44 7.41 1.07
C LEU A 11 -7.21 7.37 -0.45
N GLU A 12 -6.76 8.48 -1.04
CA GLU A 12 -6.39 8.53 -2.46
C GLU A 12 -5.15 7.70 -2.78
N GLU A 13 -4.13 7.72 -1.93
CA GLU A 13 -2.97 6.83 -2.06
C GLU A 13 -3.41 5.36 -1.98
N ALA A 14 -4.22 5.01 -0.97
CA ALA A 14 -4.77 3.65 -0.85
C ALA A 14 -5.61 3.24 -2.06
N LYS A 15 -6.39 4.17 -2.62
CA LYS A 15 -7.16 3.95 -3.86
C LYS A 15 -6.23 3.65 -5.03
N ALA A 16 -5.22 4.50 -5.26
CA ALA A 16 -4.32 4.39 -6.40
C ALA A 16 -3.60 3.04 -6.40
N ASP A 17 -3.10 2.63 -5.24
CA ASP A 17 -2.43 1.36 -5.04
C ASP A 17 -3.37 0.15 -5.26
N ILE A 18 -4.50 0.08 -4.57
CA ILE A 18 -5.39 -1.10 -4.62
C ILE A 18 -6.12 -1.22 -5.96
N VAL A 19 -6.56 -0.09 -6.53
CA VAL A 19 -7.17 -0.07 -7.87
C VAL A 19 -6.09 -0.37 -8.92
N GLY A 20 -4.84 0.01 -8.68
CA GLY A 20 -3.69 -0.39 -9.49
C GLY A 20 -3.54 -1.92 -9.55
N LEU A 21 -3.62 -2.62 -8.42
CA LEU A 21 -3.62 -4.09 -8.40
C LEU A 21 -4.82 -4.69 -9.13
N TRP A 22 -6.01 -4.13 -8.93
CA TRP A 22 -7.21 -4.57 -9.65
C TRP A 22 -7.04 -4.38 -11.17
N ALA A 23 -6.50 -3.25 -11.59
CA ALA A 23 -6.25 -2.95 -13.00
C ALA A 23 -5.17 -3.87 -13.60
N LEU A 24 -4.10 -4.17 -12.88
CA LEU A 24 -3.09 -5.15 -13.31
C LEU A 24 -3.72 -6.53 -13.54
N ARG A 25 -4.59 -6.99 -12.62
CA ARG A 25 -5.34 -8.22 -12.80
C ARG A 25 -6.26 -8.16 -14.02
N PHE A 26 -6.99 -7.06 -14.20
CA PHE A 26 -7.83 -6.84 -15.37
C PHE A 26 -7.03 -6.95 -16.67
N LEU A 27 -5.86 -6.29 -16.76
CA LEU A 27 -5.00 -6.34 -17.95
C LEU A 27 -4.46 -7.74 -18.25
N ILE A 28 -4.16 -8.54 -17.21
CA ILE A 28 -3.80 -9.96 -17.38
C ILE A 28 -4.99 -10.75 -17.96
N ASN A 29 -6.20 -10.54 -17.44
CA ASN A 29 -7.41 -11.21 -17.93
C ASN A 29 -7.78 -10.81 -19.37
N GLN A 30 -7.37 -9.62 -19.81
CA GLN A 30 -7.51 -9.17 -21.20
C GLN A 30 -6.35 -9.61 -22.12
N GLU A 31 -5.43 -10.45 -21.62
CA GLU A 31 -4.23 -10.90 -22.34
C GLU A 31 -3.29 -9.75 -22.77
N LEU A 32 -3.43 -8.57 -22.17
CA LEU A 32 -2.58 -7.40 -22.40
C LEU A 32 -1.30 -7.43 -21.55
N LEU A 33 -1.29 -8.23 -20.49
CA LEU A 33 -0.11 -8.54 -19.67
C LEU A 33 0.03 -10.06 -19.49
N SER A 34 1.27 -10.54 -19.39
CA SER A 34 1.55 -11.97 -19.20
C SER A 34 0.99 -12.49 -17.88
N ILE A 35 0.37 -13.67 -17.91
CA ILE A 35 -0.09 -14.42 -16.72
C ILE A 35 1.05 -14.70 -15.72
N SER A 36 2.30 -14.71 -16.18
CA SER A 36 3.47 -14.86 -15.31
C SER A 36 3.56 -13.78 -14.22
N PHE A 37 2.92 -12.62 -14.42
CA PHE A 37 2.91 -11.53 -13.43
C PHE A 37 1.89 -11.71 -12.30
N GLU A 38 0.89 -12.58 -12.46
CA GLU A 38 -0.25 -12.69 -11.53
C GLU A 38 0.19 -12.91 -10.08
N LYS A 39 1.10 -13.85 -9.84
CA LYS A 39 1.56 -14.14 -8.48
C LYS A 39 2.56 -13.10 -8.00
N SER A 40 3.49 -12.69 -8.87
CA SER A 40 4.56 -11.76 -8.48
C SER A 40 4.01 -10.40 -8.09
N MET A 41 2.97 -9.88 -8.77
CA MET A 41 2.41 -8.57 -8.44
C MET A 41 1.88 -8.51 -7.00
N TYR A 42 1.15 -9.53 -6.54
CA TYR A 42 0.61 -9.57 -5.18
C TYR A 42 1.72 -9.79 -4.13
N VAL A 43 2.70 -10.64 -4.42
CA VAL A 43 3.83 -10.89 -3.52
C VAL A 43 4.70 -9.63 -3.37
N SER A 44 5.00 -8.96 -4.49
CA SER A 44 5.72 -7.68 -4.49
C SER A 44 4.94 -6.59 -3.78
N PHE A 45 3.62 -6.55 -3.94
CA PHE A 45 2.78 -5.61 -3.22
C PHE A 45 2.79 -5.84 -1.70
N LEU A 46 2.64 -7.09 -1.25
CA LEU A 46 2.76 -7.44 0.18
C LEU A 46 4.11 -6.98 0.76
N ALA A 47 5.21 -7.24 0.06
CA ALA A 47 6.53 -6.76 0.46
C ALA A 47 6.61 -5.22 0.48
N GLY A 48 5.99 -4.58 -0.52
CA GLY A 48 5.87 -3.13 -0.66
C GLY A 48 5.13 -2.47 0.51
N CYS A 49 4.11 -3.12 1.08
CA CYS A 49 3.42 -2.62 2.27
C CYS A 49 4.39 -2.38 3.42
N PHE A 50 5.27 -3.35 3.72
CA PHE A 50 6.25 -3.19 4.80
C PHE A 50 7.24 -2.07 4.52
N ARG A 51 7.65 -1.87 3.26
CA ARG A 51 8.52 -0.75 2.88
C ARG A 51 7.83 0.59 3.16
N SER A 52 6.61 0.78 2.66
CA SER A 52 5.92 2.06 2.78
C SER A 52 5.49 2.39 4.21
N VAL A 53 5.05 1.41 5.00
CA VAL A 53 4.65 1.66 6.40
C VAL A 53 5.84 2.14 7.25
N ARG A 54 7.09 1.85 6.87
CA ARG A 54 8.30 2.34 7.55
C ARG A 54 8.54 3.83 7.40
N PHE A 55 7.86 4.51 6.46
CA PHE A 55 7.86 5.98 6.41
C PHE A 55 7.02 6.60 7.55
N GLY A 56 6.21 5.79 8.23
CA GLY A 56 5.36 6.22 9.34
C GLY A 56 3.91 6.41 8.94
N LEU A 57 3.02 6.36 9.94
CA LEU A 57 1.56 6.48 9.74
C LEU A 57 1.05 7.93 9.75
N GLU A 58 1.93 8.88 10.04
CA GLU A 58 1.65 10.31 9.88
C GLU A 58 1.74 10.74 8.40
N GLU A 59 2.42 9.96 7.58
CA GLU A 59 2.50 10.16 6.13
C GLU A 59 1.34 9.44 5.42
N ALA A 60 0.82 10.06 4.37
CA ALA A 60 -0.39 9.62 3.68
C ALA A 60 -0.23 8.23 3.06
N HIS A 61 0.87 7.98 2.33
CA HIS A 61 1.15 6.69 1.70
C HIS A 61 1.35 5.58 2.72
N GLY A 62 2.13 5.82 3.78
CA GLY A 62 2.34 4.88 4.89
C GLY A 62 1.03 4.49 5.57
N LYS A 63 0.15 5.47 5.84
CA LYS A 63 -1.19 5.23 6.40
C LYS A 63 -2.10 4.46 5.44
N GLY A 64 -2.08 4.80 4.15
CA GLY A 64 -2.83 4.09 3.11
C GLY A 64 -2.35 2.65 2.93
N GLN A 65 -1.06 2.40 3.06
CA GLN A 65 -0.46 1.06 2.97
C GLN A 65 -0.77 0.20 4.20
N ALA A 66 -0.81 0.80 5.40
CA ALA A 66 -1.31 0.12 6.59
C ALA A 66 -2.79 -0.29 6.43
N LEU A 67 -3.62 0.59 5.87
CA LEU A 67 -5.02 0.29 5.57
C LEU A 67 -5.14 -0.92 4.65
N GLN A 68 -4.41 -0.93 3.53
CA GLN A 68 -4.45 -2.01 2.55
C GLN A 68 -3.96 -3.33 3.14
N PHE A 69 -2.83 -3.32 3.86
CA PHE A 69 -2.31 -4.50 4.53
C PHE A 69 -3.32 -5.07 5.54
N ASN A 70 -3.85 -4.24 6.44
CA ASN A 70 -4.75 -4.71 7.49
C ASN A 70 -6.08 -5.21 6.93
N TRP A 71 -6.59 -4.61 5.85
CA TRP A 71 -7.76 -5.13 5.13
C TRP A 71 -7.49 -6.51 4.55
N LEU A 72 -6.43 -6.65 3.76
CA LEU A 72 -6.07 -7.92 3.11
C LEU A 72 -5.76 -9.01 4.14
N PHE A 73 -5.16 -8.65 5.27
CA PHE A 73 -4.95 -9.55 6.39
C PHE A 73 -6.27 -10.00 7.05
N GLU A 74 -7.19 -9.07 7.36
CA GLU A 74 -8.49 -9.40 7.94
C GLU A 74 -9.34 -10.30 7.03
N LYS A 75 -9.25 -10.10 5.70
CA LYS A 75 -9.93 -10.95 4.70
C LYS A 75 -9.24 -12.30 4.48
N GLY A 76 -8.08 -12.53 5.08
CA GLY A 76 -7.29 -13.75 4.91
C GLY A 76 -6.62 -13.87 3.54
N ALA A 77 -6.47 -12.75 2.83
CA ALA A 77 -5.67 -12.63 1.62
C ALA A 77 -4.18 -12.55 1.95
N PHE A 78 -3.82 -11.89 3.06
CA PHE A 78 -2.50 -11.98 3.67
C PHE A 78 -2.55 -12.82 4.93
N LEU A 79 -1.52 -13.63 5.12
CA LEU A 79 -1.40 -14.55 6.25
C LEU A 79 0.02 -14.46 6.81
N CYS A 80 0.15 -14.76 8.10
CA CYS A 80 1.42 -14.75 8.83
C CYS A 80 1.71 -16.18 9.30
N GLU A 81 2.92 -16.65 9.03
CA GLU A 81 3.43 -17.93 9.51
C GLU A 81 3.92 -17.83 10.96
N PRO A 82 4.07 -18.95 11.69
CA PRO A 82 4.61 -18.95 13.06
C PRO A 82 6.02 -18.36 13.19
N ASP A 83 6.83 -18.43 12.13
CA ASP A 83 8.16 -17.79 12.09
C ASP A 83 8.08 -16.26 11.87
N GLY A 84 6.87 -15.76 11.66
CA GLY A 84 6.50 -14.37 11.40
C GLY A 84 6.92 -13.86 10.02
N THR A 85 7.07 -14.74 9.04
CA THR A 85 7.04 -14.40 7.61
C THR A 85 5.59 -14.29 7.12
N PHE A 86 5.37 -13.58 6.01
CA PHE A 86 4.04 -13.36 5.46
C PHE A 86 3.93 -13.95 4.06
N TYR A 87 2.73 -14.40 3.70
CA TYR A 87 2.43 -14.91 2.36
C TYR A 87 1.05 -14.48 1.87
N VAL A 88 0.87 -14.61 0.56
CA VAL A 88 -0.38 -14.31 -0.14
C VAL A 88 -1.20 -15.58 -0.30
N ASN A 89 -2.46 -15.53 0.15
CA ASN A 89 -3.45 -16.53 -0.20
C ASN A 89 -4.07 -16.21 -1.56
N PHE A 90 -3.57 -16.84 -2.61
CA PHE A 90 -4.02 -16.60 -3.99
C PHE A 90 -5.49 -16.95 -4.22
N SER A 91 -6.11 -17.80 -3.40
CA SER A 91 -7.54 -18.09 -3.51
C SER A 91 -8.45 -16.96 -3.01
N LYS A 92 -7.90 -16.00 -2.25
CA LYS A 92 -8.66 -14.91 -1.61
C LYS A 92 -8.23 -13.51 -2.03
N VAL A 93 -6.99 -13.34 -2.48
CA VAL A 93 -6.40 -12.01 -2.73
C VAL A 93 -7.15 -11.20 -3.78
N GLU A 94 -7.59 -11.82 -4.88
CA GLU A 94 -8.32 -11.13 -5.95
C GLU A 94 -9.64 -10.53 -5.43
N GLY A 95 -10.43 -11.33 -4.71
CA GLY A 95 -11.69 -10.86 -4.11
C GLY A 95 -11.46 -9.77 -3.06
N ALA A 96 -10.45 -9.91 -2.22
CA ALA A 96 -10.17 -8.90 -1.19
C ALA A 96 -9.68 -7.56 -1.77
N VAL A 97 -8.93 -7.59 -2.87
CA VAL A 97 -8.50 -6.42 -3.66
C VAL A 97 -9.71 -5.74 -4.31
N GLU A 98 -10.59 -6.52 -4.95
CA GLU A 98 -11.83 -5.99 -5.54
C GLU A 98 -12.74 -5.35 -4.49
N ASP A 99 -12.94 -6.02 -3.35
CA ASP A 99 -13.79 -5.52 -2.27
C ASP A 99 -13.27 -4.18 -1.73
N LEU A 100 -11.96 -4.05 -1.49
CA LEU A 100 -11.39 -2.79 -1.00
C LEU A 100 -11.46 -1.69 -2.06
N SER A 101 -11.21 -2.02 -3.33
CA SER A 101 -11.32 -1.07 -4.45
C SER A 101 -12.74 -0.49 -4.51
N ARG A 102 -13.75 -1.37 -4.42
CA ARG A 102 -15.16 -1.00 -4.43
C ARG A 102 -15.53 -0.13 -3.22
N GLU A 103 -15.05 -0.49 -2.03
CA GLU A 103 -15.31 0.26 -0.79
C GLU A 103 -14.79 1.69 -0.92
N ILE A 104 -13.51 1.86 -1.26
CA ILE A 104 -12.88 3.19 -1.37
C ILE A 104 -13.55 4.03 -2.45
N LEU A 105 -13.77 3.46 -3.64
CA LEU A 105 -14.42 4.17 -4.75
C LEU A 105 -15.87 4.58 -4.41
N THR A 106 -16.61 3.74 -3.68
CA THR A 106 -17.98 4.07 -3.25
C THR A 106 -18.00 5.20 -2.24
N ILE A 107 -17.10 5.17 -1.25
CA ILE A 107 -16.94 6.23 -0.25
C ILE A 107 -16.66 7.57 -0.95
N GLN A 108 -15.71 7.59 -1.88
CA GLN A 108 -15.33 8.79 -2.61
C GLN A 108 -16.44 9.29 -3.53
N ALA A 109 -17.11 8.40 -4.27
CA ALA A 109 -18.22 8.76 -5.15
C ALA A 109 -19.40 9.40 -4.39
N ARG A 110 -19.59 9.02 -3.12
CA ARG A 110 -20.63 9.59 -2.24
C ARG A 110 -20.18 10.83 -1.46
N GLY A 111 -18.88 11.15 -1.46
CA GLY A 111 -18.33 12.18 -0.57
C GLY A 111 -18.47 11.83 0.92
N ASP A 112 -18.52 10.55 1.28
CA ASP A 112 -18.82 10.11 2.65
C ASP A 112 -17.59 10.22 3.58
N LYS A 113 -17.40 11.42 4.15
CA LYS A 113 -16.30 11.72 5.07
C LYS A 113 -16.30 10.83 6.31
N SER A 114 -17.48 10.49 6.83
CA SER A 114 -17.61 9.67 8.04
C SER A 114 -17.16 8.23 7.79
N ALA A 115 -17.56 7.66 6.65
CA ALA A 115 -17.09 6.34 6.23
C ALA A 115 -15.58 6.34 5.94
N ALA A 116 -15.06 7.37 5.26
CA ALA A 116 -13.62 7.51 5.02
C ALA A 116 -12.82 7.53 6.33
N LYS A 117 -13.27 8.32 7.31
CA LYS A 117 -12.66 8.38 8.64
C LYS A 117 -12.70 7.02 9.35
N ALA A 118 -13.86 6.37 9.36
CA ALA A 118 -14.02 5.07 10.01
C ALA A 118 -13.13 3.99 9.39
N LEU A 119 -12.99 3.98 8.06
CA LEU A 119 -12.12 3.06 7.35
C LEU A 119 -10.64 3.26 7.74
N LEU A 120 -10.18 4.52 7.74
CA LEU A 120 -8.81 4.87 8.13
C LEU A 120 -8.53 4.63 9.62
N GLU A 121 -9.47 4.90 10.52
CA GLU A 121 -9.31 4.61 11.95
C GLU A 121 -9.25 3.10 12.22
N LYS A 122 -10.04 2.31 11.49
CA LYS A 122 -10.04 0.85 11.64
C LYS A 122 -8.77 0.22 11.11
N TYR A 123 -8.36 0.57 9.89
CA TYR A 123 -7.32 -0.16 9.16
C TYR A 123 -6.01 0.64 8.98
N GLY A 124 -6.02 1.96 8.99
CA GLY A 124 -4.82 2.81 8.84
C GLY A 124 -3.99 2.94 10.11
N ARG A 125 -3.81 1.84 10.86
CA ARG A 125 -3.16 1.81 12.18
C ARG A 125 -2.05 0.76 12.26
N MET A 126 -1.13 0.96 13.20
CA MET A 126 -0.07 0.00 13.50
C MET A 126 -0.67 -1.19 14.26
N THR A 127 -0.89 -2.30 13.57
CA THR A 127 -1.32 -3.57 14.18
C THR A 127 -0.12 -4.34 14.74
N PRO A 128 -0.32 -5.29 15.66
CA PRO A 128 0.77 -6.13 16.16
C PRO A 128 1.56 -6.82 15.04
N GLN A 129 0.87 -7.28 14.00
CA GLN A 129 1.45 -7.93 12.83
C GLN A 129 2.42 -7.00 12.07
N LEU A 130 1.99 -5.76 11.80
CA LEU A 130 2.85 -4.75 11.19
C LEU A 130 4.02 -4.40 12.11
N HIS A 131 3.73 -4.11 13.38
CA HIS A 131 4.74 -3.73 14.37
C HIS A 131 5.86 -4.78 14.47
N ASP A 132 5.50 -6.06 14.60
CA ASP A 132 6.47 -7.14 14.73
C ASP A 132 7.27 -7.36 13.43
N ALA A 133 6.65 -7.21 12.26
CA ALA A 133 7.35 -7.26 10.98
C ALA A 133 8.39 -6.13 10.87
N LEU A 134 8.02 -4.91 11.24
CA LEU A 134 8.92 -3.75 11.17
C LEU A 134 10.06 -3.86 12.18
N ARG A 135 9.79 -4.36 13.40
CA ARG A 135 10.84 -4.62 14.41
C ARG A 135 11.91 -5.57 13.86
N LYS A 136 11.53 -6.62 13.14
CA LYS A 136 12.50 -7.56 12.53
C LYS A 136 13.37 -6.88 11.47
N LEU A 137 12.79 -6.01 10.64
CA LEU A 137 13.54 -5.25 9.64
C LEU A 137 14.53 -4.27 10.29
N GLU A 138 14.14 -3.66 11.40
CA GLU A 138 15.01 -2.78 12.19
C GLU A 138 16.16 -3.55 12.84
N GLN A 139 15.90 -4.73 13.40
CA GLN A 139 16.92 -5.58 14.03
C GLN A 139 18.05 -5.99 13.07
N ILE A 140 17.74 -6.22 11.80
CA ILE A 140 18.73 -6.54 10.76
C ILE A 140 19.21 -5.30 9.99
N GLN A 141 18.85 -4.10 10.45
CA GLN A 141 19.30 -2.81 9.93
C GLN A 141 19.01 -2.61 8.43
N VAL A 142 17.85 -3.05 7.92
CA VAL A 142 17.43 -2.72 6.55
C VAL A 142 17.29 -1.20 6.44
N PRO A 143 17.87 -0.51 5.45
CA PRO A 143 17.62 0.92 5.23
C PRO A 143 16.14 1.20 4.94
N VAL A 144 15.62 2.35 5.37
CA VAL A 144 14.22 2.75 5.07
C VAL A 144 14.11 3.23 3.63
N ASP A 145 15.03 4.09 3.21
CA ASP A 145 15.07 4.69 1.89
C ASP A 145 16.51 5.06 1.49
N ILE A 146 16.65 5.70 0.34
CA ILE A 146 17.92 6.16 -0.21
C ILE A 146 18.19 7.64 0.09
N ALA A 147 19.45 8.00 0.26
CA ALA A 147 19.91 9.39 0.21
C ALA A 147 20.63 9.60 -1.14
N PRO A 148 20.05 10.36 -2.09
CA PRO A 148 20.62 10.47 -3.43
C PRO A 148 21.93 11.26 -3.42
N VAL A 149 22.93 10.75 -4.14
CA VAL A 149 24.18 11.47 -4.47
C VAL A 149 24.12 11.86 -5.94
N PHE A 150 23.72 13.10 -6.20
CA PHE A 150 23.57 13.62 -7.56
C PHE A 150 24.94 14.05 -8.11
N HIS A 151 25.44 13.31 -9.10
CA HIS A 151 26.64 13.69 -9.83
C HIS A 151 26.24 14.64 -10.97
N LEU A 152 25.97 15.90 -10.63
CA LEU A 152 25.83 16.96 -11.62
C LEU A 152 27.23 17.50 -11.99
N PRO A 153 27.53 17.82 -13.25
CA PRO A 153 28.70 18.62 -13.57
C PRO A 153 28.56 20.00 -12.89
N GLU A 154 29.62 20.48 -12.23
CA GLU A 154 29.65 21.76 -11.49
C GLU A 154 29.04 22.94 -12.27
N LYS A 155 29.14 22.92 -13.61
CA LYS A 155 28.65 23.96 -14.51
C LYS A 155 27.15 24.29 -14.46
N ILE A 156 26.28 23.39 -13.99
CA ILE A 156 24.84 23.68 -13.95
C ILE A 156 24.46 24.45 -12.67
N TRP A 157 25.28 24.38 -11.62
CA TRP A 157 25.00 25.05 -10.35
C TRP A 157 25.27 26.57 -10.40
N ASP A 158 26.25 26.98 -11.20
CA ASP A 158 26.67 28.38 -11.34
C ASP A 158 25.80 29.22 -12.30
N GLU A 159 24.88 28.61 -13.07
CA GLU A 159 23.98 29.34 -13.99
C GLU A 159 22.60 29.65 -13.39
N VAL A 160 22.29 29.11 -12.19
CA VAL A 160 20.99 29.28 -11.52
C VAL A 160 21.08 30.24 -10.31
N HIS A 161 22.28 30.71 -9.96
CA HIS A 161 22.55 31.75 -8.96
C HIS A 161 23.47 32.83 -9.54
#